data_AF-A0A6A5C889-F1
#
_entry.id   AF-A0A6A5C889-F1
#
_cell.length_a   1.000
_cell.length_b   1.000
_cell.length_c   1.000
_cell.angle_alpha   90.00
_cell.angle_beta   90.00
_cell.angle_gamma   90.00
#
_symmetry.space_group_name_H-M   'P 1'
#
loop_
_entity.id
_entity.type
_entity.pdbx_description
1 polymer ?
#
loop_
_entity_poly.entity_id
_entity_poly.type
_entity_poly.pdbx_seq_one_letter_code
_entity_poly.pdbx_strand_id
1 'polypeptide(L)'
;MKKLQSSGEKLSSREQQQPSFDEDEDDNNYMVNHPFYSRDLQSANSTQKNRPGSSSKTSRPVGASSSISNTVSSSSSRKYDHHRNSIDMGSSSKPTQSSSTMEHNLSHYNSLKLRQKQLNEYKVNSDILPDVTHLNILLIGEKGAGKSSLISTFHRSLFENYGDPPIAAIGENRASAFTKKKKGYAVNIPESIYAHDTRGLETFLKLELEQVKAMRDGRAGDDVEVKQKSSWSLWDYLFSLLSRNPAAILDPDCLVNNTTVQDIPHAVIFVVPANQRNVPSELEDFVNLFLEYGYKPLFAVTKIDAHGSGDLYAATHLYDTKKTQLVQMFELEYQDVHAIQNYTEWNQKNVSIESMALDLLQKAVTRAESFIIQHMENEKNKQSSNFISKCIIS
;
A
#
# COMPACT_ATOMS: atom_id res chain seq x y z
N MET A 1 -40.75 11.70 51.36
CA MET A 1 -41.86 12.01 50.43
C MET A 1 -41.72 13.44 49.92
N LYS A 2 -41.61 13.65 48.61
CA LYS A 2 -41.95 14.92 47.91
C LYS A 2 -42.38 14.52 46.49
N LYS A 3 -43.56 14.98 46.04
CA LYS A 3 -43.98 14.86 44.63
C LYS A 3 -43.36 16.00 43.83
N LEU A 4 -42.97 15.72 42.59
CA LEU A 4 -42.86 16.71 41.52
C LEU A 4 -43.55 16.13 40.29
N GLN A 5 -44.31 16.97 39.60
CA GLN A 5 -44.94 16.67 38.31
C GLN A 5 -44.36 17.62 37.26
N SER A 6 -44.07 17.11 36.07
CA SER A 6 -43.78 17.86 34.85
C SER A 6 -44.17 16.92 33.71
N SER A 7 -45.42 16.96 33.25
CA SER A 7 -45.86 17.70 32.05
C SER A 7 -45.09 17.30 30.80
N GLY A 8 -45.75 16.53 29.93
CA GLY A 8 -45.20 16.10 28.64
C GLY A 8 -45.50 17.07 27.51
N GLU A 9 -44.61 17.12 26.53
CA GLU A 9 -44.76 17.91 25.30
C GLU A 9 -45.21 17.05 24.11
N LYS A 10 -45.74 17.72 23.08
CA LYS A 10 -46.31 17.05 21.90
C LYS A 10 -45.24 16.80 20.85
N LEU A 11 -45.20 15.58 20.31
CA LEU A 11 -44.47 15.26 19.10
C LEU A 11 -45.03 16.07 17.92
N SER A 12 -44.17 16.84 17.25
CA SER A 12 -44.47 17.50 15.99
C SER A 12 -43.94 16.65 14.82
N SER A 13 -44.80 16.32 13.87
CA SER A 13 -44.45 15.56 12.67
C SER A 13 -43.68 16.44 11.69
N ARG A 14 -42.38 16.20 11.53
CA ARG A 14 -41.53 16.87 10.55
C ARG A 14 -41.52 16.09 9.23
N GLU A 15 -42.09 16.66 8.18
CA GLU A 15 -42.02 16.10 6.83
C GLU A 15 -40.56 16.03 6.36
N GLN A 16 -40.21 14.93 5.67
CA GLN A 16 -38.92 14.75 5.02
C GLN A 16 -39.09 15.01 3.52
N GLN A 17 -38.58 16.14 3.05
CA GLN A 17 -38.32 16.33 1.62
C GLN A 17 -37.04 15.57 1.26
N GLN A 18 -37.13 14.62 0.32
CA GLN A 18 -35.96 14.01 -0.29
C GLN A 18 -35.39 14.97 -1.34
N PRO A 19 -34.07 15.23 -1.37
CA PRO A 19 -33.44 15.86 -2.52
C PRO A 19 -33.39 14.86 -3.67
N SER A 20 -33.89 15.25 -4.84
CA SER A 20 -33.55 14.59 -6.10
C SER A 20 -32.09 14.95 -6.45
N PHE A 21 -31.24 13.94 -6.59
CA PHE A 21 -29.94 14.10 -7.22
C PHE A 21 -30.07 13.76 -8.70
N ASP A 22 -29.67 14.69 -9.56
CA ASP A 22 -29.53 14.45 -11.00
C ASP A 22 -28.15 13.81 -11.24
N GLU A 23 -28.11 12.48 -11.34
CA GLU A 23 -26.95 11.70 -11.78
C GLU A 23 -26.99 11.58 -13.32
N ASP A 24 -25.99 12.10 -14.06
CA ASP A 24 -25.71 11.66 -15.45
C ASP A 24 -24.42 12.23 -16.13
N GLU A 25 -23.81 13.36 -15.72
CA GLU A 25 -22.77 14.03 -16.56
C GLU A 25 -21.27 13.93 -16.15
N ASP A 26 -20.89 13.62 -14.90
CA ASP A 26 -19.49 13.79 -14.42
C ASP A 26 -18.52 12.58 -14.64
N ASP A 27 -19.04 11.37 -14.87
CA ASP A 27 -18.25 10.11 -14.89
C ASP A 27 -17.05 10.12 -15.86
N ASN A 28 -17.18 10.81 -16.98
CA ASN A 28 -16.14 10.88 -18.02
C ASN A 28 -14.86 11.58 -17.54
N ASN A 29 -14.94 12.45 -16.54
CA ASN A 29 -13.78 13.20 -16.02
C ASN A 29 -12.99 12.39 -14.97
N TYR A 30 -13.64 11.42 -14.30
CA TYR A 30 -12.98 10.53 -13.33
C TYR A 30 -11.92 9.65 -14.00
N MET A 31 -12.29 8.99 -15.11
CA MET A 31 -11.41 8.07 -15.84
C MET A 31 -10.11 8.73 -16.32
N VAL A 32 -10.18 9.97 -16.83
CA VAL A 32 -9.02 10.71 -17.37
C VAL A 32 -7.95 10.98 -16.30
N ASN A 33 -8.35 11.15 -15.05
CA ASN A 33 -7.46 11.45 -13.93
C ASN A 33 -7.11 10.20 -13.09
N HIS A 34 -7.65 9.02 -13.45
CA HIS A 34 -7.41 7.79 -12.69
C HIS A 34 -5.96 7.29 -12.88
N PRO A 35 -5.19 6.97 -11.81
CA PRO A 35 -3.74 6.74 -11.90
C PRO A 35 -3.31 5.53 -12.76
N PHE A 36 -4.28 4.70 -13.17
CA PHE A 36 -4.10 3.56 -14.07
C PHE A 36 -4.19 3.96 -15.55
N TYR A 37 -4.96 5.00 -15.90
CA TYR A 37 -5.32 5.36 -17.29
C TYR A 37 -4.16 5.97 -18.09
N SER A 38 -3.13 6.49 -17.44
CA SER A 38 -1.93 7.05 -18.09
C SER A 38 -1.11 6.02 -18.90
N ARG A 39 -1.42 4.72 -18.79
CA ARG A 39 -0.67 3.61 -19.36
C ARG A 39 -0.79 3.51 -20.89
N ASP A 40 -1.99 3.71 -21.45
CA ASP A 40 -2.25 3.38 -22.86
C ASP A 40 -1.82 4.47 -23.84
N LEU A 41 -1.70 5.72 -23.38
CA LEU A 41 -1.09 6.81 -24.15
C LEU A 41 0.41 6.61 -24.40
N GLN A 42 1.08 5.80 -23.57
CA GLN A 42 2.51 5.52 -23.70
C GLN A 42 2.78 4.30 -24.60
N SER A 43 1.97 3.24 -24.50
CA SER A 43 2.11 2.03 -25.31
C SER A 43 1.78 2.26 -26.79
N ALA A 44 0.78 3.09 -27.10
CA ALA A 44 0.34 3.36 -28.47
C ALA A 44 1.44 4.00 -29.36
N ASN A 45 2.40 4.72 -28.78
CA ASN A 45 3.46 5.42 -29.49
C ASN A 45 4.72 4.57 -29.78
N SER A 46 4.78 3.31 -29.32
CA SER A 46 6.02 2.51 -29.37
C SER A 46 6.17 1.53 -30.54
N THR A 47 5.29 1.56 -31.56
CA THR A 47 5.26 0.53 -32.62
C THR A 47 5.51 1.09 -34.04
N GLN A 48 6.70 1.66 -34.28
CA GLN A 48 7.33 1.62 -35.62
C GLN A 48 8.84 1.94 -35.57
N LYS A 49 9.69 0.91 -35.65
CA LYS A 49 11.10 1.05 -36.05
C LYS A 49 11.54 -0.16 -36.86
N ASN A 50 11.88 0.09 -38.13
CA ASN A 50 12.25 -0.95 -39.10
C ASN A 50 13.58 -1.61 -38.72
N ARG A 51 13.67 -2.94 -38.83
CA ARG A 51 14.94 -3.68 -38.90
C ARG A 51 15.21 -4.09 -40.35
N PRO A 52 16.34 -3.72 -40.97
CA PRO A 52 16.79 -4.36 -42.19
C PRO A 52 17.25 -5.79 -41.88
N GLY A 53 16.96 -6.73 -42.77
CA GLY A 53 17.46 -8.10 -42.65
C GLY A 53 18.92 -8.22 -43.09
N SER A 54 19.67 -9.09 -42.41
CA SER A 54 20.93 -9.64 -42.91
C SER A 54 20.78 -11.16 -43.05
N SER A 55 21.48 -11.74 -44.02
CA SER A 55 21.42 -13.18 -44.30
C SER A 55 22.80 -13.81 -44.17
N SER A 56 22.85 -15.02 -43.63
CA SER A 56 24.01 -15.90 -43.70
C SER A 56 23.54 -17.34 -43.92
N LYS A 57 24.36 -18.13 -44.62
CA LYS A 57 24.06 -19.52 -45.00
C LYS A 57 24.94 -20.46 -44.17
N THR A 58 24.39 -21.59 -43.77
CA THR A 58 25.16 -22.79 -43.37
C THR A 58 24.40 -24.06 -43.75
N SER A 59 25.11 -25.19 -43.87
CA SER A 59 24.68 -26.35 -44.64
C SER A 59 24.49 -27.65 -43.83
N ARG A 60 23.59 -28.50 -44.35
CA ARG A 60 23.33 -29.93 -44.05
C ARG A 60 24.59 -30.84 -44.07
N PRO A 61 24.51 -32.15 -43.70
CA PRO A 61 23.39 -32.98 -43.18
C PRO A 61 23.68 -33.43 -41.72
N VAL A 62 23.24 -34.54 -41.07
CA VAL A 62 22.51 -35.82 -41.30
C VAL A 62 21.73 -36.14 -39.99
N GLY A 63 20.64 -36.91 -39.88
CA GLY A 63 19.76 -37.63 -40.82
C GLY A 63 19.27 -38.99 -40.24
N ALA A 64 18.14 -39.53 -40.73
CA ALA A 64 17.45 -40.79 -40.34
C ALA A 64 16.79 -40.82 -38.92
N SER A 65 15.62 -41.44 -38.70
CA SER A 65 14.61 -42.05 -39.62
C SER A 65 13.25 -42.33 -38.95
N SER A 66 12.18 -42.46 -39.76
CA SER A 66 10.89 -43.17 -39.50
C SER A 66 9.94 -42.63 -38.39
N SER A 67 8.59 -42.67 -38.50
CA SER A 67 7.70 -43.03 -39.64
C SER A 67 6.20 -42.75 -39.32
N ILE A 68 5.40 -42.32 -40.33
CA ILE A 68 4.04 -42.83 -40.75
C ILE A 68 2.90 -42.83 -39.67
N SER A 69 1.63 -42.41 -39.88
CA SER A 69 0.78 -42.22 -41.09
C SER A 69 -0.38 -41.20 -40.94
N ASN A 70 -0.65 -40.49 -42.06
CA ASN A 70 -1.94 -40.13 -42.69
C ASN A 70 -3.32 -40.34 -42.02
N THR A 71 -4.14 -39.26 -42.00
CA THR A 71 -5.53 -39.11 -42.57
C THR A 71 -5.85 -37.61 -42.55
N VAL A 72 -6.28 -36.85 -43.57
CA VAL A 72 -7.17 -37.03 -44.75
C VAL A 72 -8.66 -36.77 -44.49
N SER A 73 -9.03 -35.48 -44.50
CA SER A 73 -10.34 -34.90 -44.92
C SER A 73 -10.19 -33.36 -44.95
N SER A 74 -10.39 -32.61 -46.04
CA SER A 74 -11.68 -32.23 -46.67
C SER A 74 -12.74 -31.74 -45.68
N SER A 75 -13.42 -30.60 -45.85
CA SER A 75 -13.38 -29.54 -46.89
C SER A 75 -14.42 -28.46 -46.54
N SER A 76 -14.22 -27.19 -46.93
CA SER A 76 -15.27 -26.29 -47.47
C SER A 76 -14.79 -24.84 -47.60
N SER A 77 -14.60 -24.38 -48.83
CA SER A 77 -14.50 -22.94 -49.14
C SER A 77 -15.89 -22.30 -49.05
N ARG A 78 -16.02 -21.16 -48.36
CA ARG A 78 -17.15 -20.24 -48.56
C ARG A 78 -16.62 -18.85 -48.86
N LYS A 79 -16.78 -18.43 -50.12
CA LYS A 79 -16.72 -17.02 -50.49
C LYS A 79 -17.96 -16.33 -49.93
N TYR A 80 -17.80 -15.10 -49.44
CA TYR A 80 -18.88 -14.14 -49.31
C TYR A 80 -18.43 -12.84 -49.96
N ASP A 81 -18.75 -12.70 -51.25
CA ASP A 81 -18.52 -11.48 -52.00
C ASP A 81 -19.60 -10.45 -51.61
N HIS A 82 -19.24 -9.45 -50.81
CA HIS A 82 -20.10 -8.31 -50.51
C HIS A 82 -19.54 -7.02 -51.11
N HIS A 83 -19.97 -6.72 -52.35
CA HIS A 83 -19.93 -5.35 -52.85
C HIS A 83 -20.78 -4.44 -51.93
N ARG A 84 -20.18 -3.39 -51.40
CA ARG A 84 -20.89 -2.15 -51.02
C ARG A 84 -20.07 -0.94 -51.45
N ASN A 85 -20.79 0.13 -51.79
CA ASN A 85 -20.29 1.22 -52.60
C ASN A 85 -19.25 2.08 -51.86
N SER A 86 -18.29 2.60 -52.61
CA SER A 86 -17.55 3.81 -52.25
C SER A 86 -18.51 4.99 -52.08
N ILE A 87 -18.37 5.72 -50.99
CA ILE A 87 -18.92 7.06 -50.78
C ILE A 87 -17.73 7.96 -50.44
N ASP A 88 -17.68 9.16 -51.03
CA ASP A 88 -16.55 10.08 -50.84
C ASP A 88 -16.36 10.46 -49.37
N MET A 89 -15.14 10.24 -48.87
CA MET A 89 -14.68 10.80 -47.60
C MET A 89 -14.27 12.25 -47.81
N GLY A 90 -15.18 13.17 -47.49
CA GLY A 90 -14.87 14.60 -47.41
C GLY A 90 -13.68 14.86 -46.48
N SER A 91 -12.80 15.78 -46.87
CA SER A 91 -11.53 16.03 -46.19
C SER A 91 -11.71 16.68 -44.81
N SER A 92 -11.88 15.87 -43.77
CA SER A 92 -11.84 16.35 -42.39
C SER A 92 -10.41 16.75 -42.00
N SER A 93 -10.23 18.01 -41.62
CA SER A 93 -8.98 18.50 -41.05
C SER A 93 -8.73 17.83 -39.69
N LYS A 94 -7.66 17.03 -39.59
CA LYS A 94 -7.25 16.44 -38.31
C LYS A 94 -6.92 17.57 -37.31
N PRO A 95 -7.54 17.61 -36.12
CA PRO A 95 -7.24 18.63 -35.13
C PRO A 95 -5.85 18.38 -34.51
N THR A 96 -5.01 19.42 -34.49
CA THR A 96 -3.60 19.34 -34.04
C THR A 96 -3.49 19.35 -32.50
N GLN A 97 -4.01 18.32 -31.84
CA GLN A 97 -4.08 18.24 -30.37
C GLN A 97 -2.78 17.80 -29.66
N SER A 98 -1.67 17.61 -30.39
CA SER A 98 -0.47 16.93 -29.87
C SER A 98 0.44 17.75 -28.94
N SER A 99 0.22 19.06 -28.75
CA SER A 99 1.16 19.92 -28.01
C SER A 99 0.97 19.85 -26.49
N SER A 100 -0.26 20.08 -26.00
CA SER A 100 -0.56 20.18 -24.56
C SER A 100 -0.31 18.87 -23.81
N THR A 101 -0.54 17.73 -24.45
CA THR A 101 -0.31 16.41 -23.85
C THR A 101 1.18 16.14 -23.58
N MET A 102 2.10 16.72 -24.35
CA MET A 102 3.54 16.57 -24.08
C MET A 102 4.00 17.42 -22.89
N GLU A 103 3.50 18.65 -22.78
CA GLU A 103 3.84 19.56 -21.67
C GLU A 103 3.37 19.01 -20.32
N HIS A 104 2.14 18.46 -20.27
CA HIS A 104 1.61 17.84 -19.05
C HIS A 104 2.37 16.58 -18.63
N ASN A 105 2.78 15.74 -19.58
CA ASN A 105 3.59 14.56 -19.28
C ASN A 105 4.99 14.95 -18.76
N LEU A 106 5.59 16.03 -19.28
CA LEU A 106 6.89 16.52 -18.84
C LEU A 106 6.82 17.16 -17.44
N SER A 107 5.78 17.93 -17.12
CA SER A 107 5.61 18.52 -15.78
C SER A 107 5.40 17.45 -14.71
N HIS A 108 4.59 16.43 -14.99
CA HIS A 108 4.38 15.28 -14.10
C HIS A 108 5.67 14.45 -13.91
N TYR A 109 6.44 14.19 -14.97
CA TYR A 109 7.73 13.51 -14.84
C TYR A 109 8.72 14.31 -13.96
N ASN A 110 8.76 15.64 -14.12
CA ASN A 110 9.64 16.50 -13.34
C ASN A 110 9.24 16.58 -11.85
N SER A 111 7.94 16.61 -11.53
CA SER A 111 7.48 16.60 -10.13
C SER A 111 7.76 15.26 -9.44
N LEU A 112 7.66 14.14 -10.18
CA LEU A 112 8.09 12.83 -9.69
C LEU A 112 9.59 12.75 -9.46
N LYS A 113 10.42 13.27 -10.37
CA LYS A 113 11.87 13.34 -10.17
C LYS A 113 12.27 14.19 -8.97
N LEU A 114 11.56 15.29 -8.73
CA LEU A 114 11.74 16.12 -7.54
C LEU A 114 11.39 15.33 -6.26
N ARG A 115 10.22 14.68 -6.22
CA ARG A 115 9.77 13.86 -5.07
C ARG A 115 10.69 12.67 -4.80
N GLN A 116 11.12 11.96 -5.85
CA GLN A 116 12.09 10.87 -5.77
C GLN A 116 13.39 11.36 -5.12
N LYS A 117 13.91 12.52 -5.57
CA LYS A 117 15.10 13.14 -5.00
C LYS A 117 14.90 13.54 -3.53
N GLN A 118 13.80 14.22 -3.22
CA GLN A 118 13.47 14.69 -1.86
C GLN A 118 13.40 13.54 -0.85
N LEU A 119 12.76 12.43 -1.20
CA LEU A 119 12.68 11.25 -0.33
C LEU A 119 14.00 10.48 -0.25
N ASN A 120 14.74 10.38 -1.35
CA ASN A 120 16.02 9.68 -1.34
C ASN A 120 17.08 10.42 -0.52
N GLU A 121 17.12 11.75 -0.61
CA GLU A 121 18.04 12.63 0.13
C GLU A 121 17.52 13.04 1.53
N TYR A 122 16.31 12.60 1.91
CA TYR A 122 15.66 12.97 3.18
C TYR A 122 16.55 12.71 4.40
N LYS A 123 16.48 13.59 5.40
CA LYS A 123 17.13 13.41 6.70
C LYS A 123 16.19 13.90 7.80
N VAL A 124 16.13 13.15 8.90
CA VAL A 124 15.45 13.62 10.12
C VAL A 124 16.12 14.91 10.58
N ASN A 125 15.34 15.95 10.84
CA ASN A 125 15.86 17.22 11.34
C ASN A 125 16.05 17.14 12.87
N SER A 126 17.30 16.92 13.29
CA SER A 126 17.71 16.82 14.70
C SER A 126 17.36 18.04 15.56
N ASP A 127 17.20 19.21 14.95
CA ASP A 127 16.91 20.46 15.66
C ASP A 127 15.41 20.54 16.06
N ILE A 128 14.56 19.83 15.32
CA ILE A 128 13.12 19.70 15.57
C ILE A 128 12.83 18.41 16.36
N LEU A 129 13.52 17.33 15.99
CA LEU A 129 13.33 15.96 16.49
C LEU A 129 14.62 15.44 17.15
N PRO A 130 15.05 16.00 18.31
CA PRO A 130 16.14 15.41 19.08
C PRO A 130 15.77 13.99 19.52
N ASP A 131 16.79 13.16 19.73
CA ASP A 131 16.70 11.73 20.07
C ASP A 131 16.06 10.82 18.99
N VAL A 132 15.77 11.34 17.78
CA VAL A 132 15.37 10.54 16.61
C VAL A 132 16.41 10.67 15.49
N THR A 133 16.95 9.53 15.05
CA THR A 133 17.93 9.41 13.96
C THR A 133 17.30 9.01 12.63
N HIS A 134 16.24 8.20 12.67
CA HIS A 134 15.53 7.69 11.50
C HIS A 134 14.02 7.50 11.77
N LEU A 135 13.21 7.63 10.72
CA LEU A 135 11.76 7.40 10.78
C LEU A 135 11.42 5.92 10.64
N ASN A 136 10.57 5.40 11.53
CA ASN A 136 10.12 4.02 11.51
C ASN A 136 8.68 3.88 10.98
N ILE A 137 8.53 3.22 9.83
CA ILE A 137 7.24 2.96 9.17
C ILE A 137 6.88 1.49 9.34
N LEU A 138 5.87 1.17 10.15
CA LEU A 138 5.44 -0.21 10.40
C LEU A 138 4.44 -0.69 9.35
N LEU A 139 4.75 -1.77 8.65
CA LEU A 139 3.81 -2.42 7.72
C LEU A 139 3.01 -3.50 8.43
N ILE A 140 1.68 -3.45 8.37
CA ILE A 140 0.77 -4.41 9.02
C ILE A 140 -0.15 -5.01 7.97
N GLY A 141 -0.52 -6.30 8.12
CA GLY A 141 -1.42 -6.96 7.18
C GLY A 141 -1.17 -8.46 7.05
N GLU A 142 -2.06 -9.12 6.33
CA GLU A 142 -2.13 -10.57 6.20
C GLU A 142 -0.85 -11.23 5.67
N LYS A 143 -0.74 -12.53 5.93
CA LYS A 143 0.23 -13.43 5.30
C LYS A 143 0.04 -13.43 3.78
N GLY A 144 1.03 -12.86 3.09
CA GLY A 144 0.98 -12.69 1.64
C GLY A 144 0.19 -11.48 1.17
N ALA A 145 -0.10 -10.49 2.03
CA ALA A 145 -0.64 -9.19 1.62
C ALA A 145 0.35 -8.35 0.76
N GLY A 146 1.60 -8.77 0.62
CA GLY A 146 2.60 -8.10 -0.23
C GLY A 146 3.38 -6.97 0.46
N LYS A 147 3.48 -6.98 1.79
CA LYS A 147 4.29 -6.02 2.58
C LYS A 147 5.74 -5.94 2.10
N SER A 148 6.41 -7.09 2.03
CA SER A 148 7.78 -7.25 1.53
C SER A 148 7.95 -6.72 0.09
N SER A 149 6.94 -6.95 -0.75
CA SER A 149 6.86 -6.45 -2.13
C SER A 149 6.60 -4.94 -2.21
N LEU A 150 5.85 -4.37 -1.26
CA LEU A 150 5.64 -2.92 -1.12
C LEU A 150 6.95 -2.21 -0.78
N ILE A 151 7.73 -2.70 0.20
CA ILE A 151 9.05 -2.10 0.51
C ILE A 151 10.01 -2.24 -0.67
N SER A 152 10.00 -3.38 -1.35
CA SER A 152 10.76 -3.57 -2.59
C SER A 152 10.34 -2.55 -3.67
N THR A 153 9.05 -2.20 -3.72
CA THR A 153 8.53 -1.16 -4.63
C THR A 153 8.96 0.24 -4.20
N PHE A 154 9.00 0.58 -2.90
CA PHE A 154 9.58 1.83 -2.41
C PHE A 154 11.04 1.98 -2.85
N HIS A 155 11.86 0.96 -2.62
CA HIS A 155 13.27 0.91 -3.04
C HIS A 155 13.42 1.10 -4.56
N ARG A 156 12.65 0.35 -5.36
CA ARG A 156 12.62 0.49 -6.84
C ARG A 156 12.26 1.90 -7.30
N SER A 157 11.36 2.57 -6.57
CA SER A 157 10.88 3.92 -6.92
C SER A 157 11.85 5.02 -6.48
N LEU A 158 12.72 4.75 -5.50
CA LEU A 158 13.76 5.67 -5.05
C LEU A 158 15.06 5.54 -5.84
N PHE A 159 15.49 4.33 -6.22
CA PHE A 159 16.81 4.13 -6.82
C PHE A 159 16.79 4.01 -8.35
N GLU A 160 17.50 4.91 -9.02
CA GLU A 160 17.53 4.94 -10.48
C GLU A 160 18.13 3.68 -11.12
N ASN A 161 19.08 3.03 -10.46
CA ASN A 161 19.81 1.86 -10.97
C ASN A 161 19.28 0.52 -10.43
N TYR A 162 18.10 0.50 -9.81
CA TYR A 162 17.43 -0.63 -9.13
C TYR A 162 18.16 -1.22 -7.91
N GLY A 163 19.50 -1.33 -7.95
CA GLY A 163 20.30 -2.02 -6.94
C GLY A 163 20.02 -3.52 -6.90
N ASP A 164 20.50 -4.16 -5.83
CA ASP A 164 20.04 -5.50 -5.47
C ASP A 164 18.59 -5.44 -4.95
N PRO A 165 17.73 -6.44 -5.26
CA PRO A 165 16.37 -6.48 -4.74
C PRO A 165 16.41 -6.72 -3.22
N PRO A 166 15.93 -5.79 -2.37
CA PRO A 166 16.41 -5.70 -0.99
C PRO A 166 15.85 -6.77 -0.04
N ILE A 167 14.71 -7.40 -0.39
CA ILE A 167 13.88 -8.13 0.59
C ILE A 167 13.42 -9.50 0.08
N ALA A 168 13.20 -9.65 -1.23
CA ALA A 168 12.81 -10.92 -1.82
C ALA A 168 13.61 -11.21 -3.09
N ALA A 169 14.60 -12.10 -2.96
CA ALA A 169 14.98 -12.92 -4.10
C ALA A 169 13.72 -13.67 -4.59
N ILE A 170 13.56 -13.81 -5.91
CA ILE A 170 12.42 -14.53 -6.52
C ILE A 170 12.64 -16.04 -6.31
N GLY A 171 12.40 -16.48 -5.08
CA GLY A 171 12.70 -17.83 -4.62
C GLY A 171 11.65 -18.84 -5.04
N GLU A 172 12.09 -19.93 -5.67
CA GLU A 172 11.25 -20.99 -6.22
C GLU A 172 10.36 -21.69 -5.16
N ASN A 173 10.72 -21.57 -3.87
CA ASN A 173 9.96 -22.11 -2.75
C ASN A 173 9.09 -21.04 -2.06
N ARG A 174 7.78 -21.05 -2.35
CA ARG A 174 6.77 -20.21 -1.68
C ARG A 174 6.76 -20.34 -0.14
N ALA A 175 7.22 -21.46 0.41
CA ALA A 175 7.26 -21.70 1.86
C ALA A 175 8.33 -20.87 2.59
N SER A 176 9.42 -20.46 1.91
CA SER A 176 10.47 -19.59 2.46
C SER A 176 10.23 -18.10 2.22
N ALA A 177 9.27 -17.74 1.35
CA ALA A 177 8.97 -16.36 0.97
C ALA A 177 8.10 -15.58 1.98
N PHE A 178 7.85 -16.12 3.16
CA PHE A 178 7.07 -15.45 4.21
C PHE A 178 7.97 -14.93 5.34
N THR A 179 7.93 -13.62 5.54
CA THR A 179 8.53 -12.93 6.70
C THR A 179 8.04 -13.56 8.00
N LYS A 180 8.98 -14.07 8.80
CA LYS A 180 8.73 -14.65 10.13
C LYS A 180 9.05 -13.66 11.26
N LYS A 181 10.08 -12.85 11.06
CA LYS A 181 10.64 -11.91 12.04
C LYS A 181 10.12 -10.48 11.79
N LYS A 182 10.06 -9.63 12.81
CA LYS A 182 10.03 -8.17 12.59
C LYS A 182 11.37 -7.77 11.99
N LYS A 183 11.40 -7.01 10.90
CA LYS A 183 12.67 -6.52 10.34
C LYS A 183 12.52 -5.15 9.69
N GLY A 184 13.27 -4.17 10.19
CA GLY A 184 13.51 -2.89 9.52
C GLY A 184 14.39 -3.06 8.27
N TYR A 185 14.04 -2.31 7.23
CA TYR A 185 14.84 -2.14 6.01
C TYR A 185 14.91 -0.66 5.67
N ALA A 186 16.12 -0.11 5.54
CA ALA A 186 16.32 1.24 5.03
C ALA A 186 15.78 1.35 3.59
N VAL A 187 15.01 2.41 3.30
CA VAL A 187 14.45 2.62 1.95
C VAL A 187 15.18 3.71 1.15
N ASN A 188 15.97 4.57 1.79
CA ASN A 188 16.65 5.72 1.17
C ASN A 188 18.14 5.82 1.52
N ILE A 189 18.92 6.57 0.72
CA ILE A 189 20.32 6.93 1.06
C ILE A 189 20.32 8.30 1.72
N PRO A 190 19.97 8.33 3.01
CA PRO A 190 21.04 8.13 3.99
C PRO A 190 20.62 7.27 5.19
N GLU A 191 19.81 6.23 4.96
CA GLU A 191 19.26 5.35 6.02
C GLU A 191 18.46 6.12 7.08
N SER A 192 17.73 7.16 6.67
CA SER A 192 16.91 8.00 7.55
C SER A 192 15.43 7.60 7.57
N ILE A 193 15.02 6.66 6.71
CA ILE A 193 13.68 6.08 6.67
C ILE A 193 13.80 4.56 6.63
N TYR A 194 13.20 3.89 7.61
CA TYR A 194 13.12 2.43 7.72
C TYR A 194 11.67 1.96 7.57
N ALA A 195 11.45 1.00 6.66
CA ALA A 195 10.19 0.28 6.57
C ALA A 195 10.33 -1.08 7.26
N HIS A 196 9.47 -1.33 8.24
CA HIS A 196 9.46 -2.56 9.04
C HIS A 196 8.50 -3.57 8.44
N ASP A 197 9.02 -4.64 7.85
CA ASP A 197 8.19 -5.78 7.48
C ASP A 197 7.88 -6.60 8.74
N THR A 198 6.62 -7.02 8.86
CA THR A 198 6.12 -7.80 9.99
C THR A 198 5.78 -9.21 9.56
N ARG A 199 5.71 -10.14 10.52
CA ARG A 199 5.12 -11.46 10.28
C ARG A 199 3.74 -11.29 9.62
N GLY A 200 3.44 -12.15 8.65
CA GLY A 200 2.09 -12.23 8.07
C GLY A 200 1.06 -12.59 9.14
N LEU A 201 0.07 -11.73 9.36
CA LEU A 201 -1.09 -12.06 10.19
C LEU A 201 -1.86 -13.20 9.52
N GLU A 202 -2.17 -14.26 10.26
CA GLU A 202 -2.81 -15.45 9.70
C GLU A 202 -4.31 -15.50 9.96
N THR A 203 -4.78 -14.83 11.03
CA THR A 203 -6.15 -14.96 11.52
C THR A 203 -6.74 -13.70 12.16
N PHE A 204 -5.99 -12.59 12.23
CA PHE A 204 -6.32 -11.37 12.99
C PHE A 204 -6.82 -11.65 14.43
N LEU A 205 -6.32 -12.71 15.07
CA LEU A 205 -6.77 -13.04 16.42
C LEU A 205 -6.27 -12.03 17.45
N LYS A 206 -6.99 -11.92 18.57
CA LYS A 206 -6.57 -11.17 19.76
C LYS A 206 -5.16 -11.53 20.28
N LEU A 207 -4.70 -12.74 19.97
CA LEU A 207 -3.33 -13.21 20.24
C LEU A 207 -2.27 -12.51 19.36
N GLU A 208 -2.60 -12.20 18.11
CA GLU A 208 -1.78 -11.43 17.16
C GLU A 208 -1.88 -9.92 17.44
N LEU A 209 -3.03 -9.43 17.94
CA LEU A 209 -3.23 -8.04 18.35
C LEU A 209 -2.23 -7.61 19.45
N GLU A 210 -1.99 -8.46 20.45
CA GLU A 210 -0.99 -8.17 21.50
C GLU A 210 0.47 -8.22 20.98
N GLN A 211 0.75 -8.96 19.90
CA GLN A 211 2.06 -8.90 19.21
C GLN A 211 2.23 -7.53 18.51
N VAL A 212 1.20 -7.08 17.80
CA VAL A 212 1.19 -5.78 17.12
C VAL A 212 1.24 -4.63 18.12
N LYS A 213 0.61 -4.78 19.29
CA LYS A 213 0.71 -3.84 20.42
C LYS A 213 2.13 -3.74 20.97
N ALA A 214 2.86 -4.85 21.10
CA ALA A 214 4.28 -4.79 21.45
C ALA A 214 5.15 -4.13 20.35
N MET A 215 4.78 -4.26 19.07
CA MET A 215 5.43 -3.53 17.98
C MET A 215 5.14 -2.02 18.06
N ARG A 216 3.87 -1.61 18.29
CA ARG A 216 3.46 -0.21 18.51
C ARG A 216 4.17 0.42 19.69
N ASP A 217 4.28 -0.32 20.79
CA ASP A 217 4.90 0.15 22.04
C ASP A 217 6.45 0.13 21.97
N GLY A 218 7.05 -0.16 20.80
CA GLY A 218 8.50 -0.22 20.57
C GLY A 218 9.20 -1.42 21.22
N ARG A 219 8.46 -2.32 21.87
CA ARG A 219 8.99 -3.42 22.68
C ARG A 219 9.43 -4.61 21.85
N ALA A 220 8.91 -4.79 20.64
CA ALA A 220 9.31 -5.88 19.76
C ALA A 220 10.66 -5.59 19.08
N GLY A 221 11.67 -6.39 19.40
CA GLY A 221 13.02 -6.25 18.84
C GLY A 221 13.12 -6.57 17.35
N ASP A 222 14.07 -5.92 16.68
CA ASP A 222 14.37 -6.15 15.26
C ASP A 222 15.13 -7.47 15.03
N ASP A 223 14.88 -8.08 13.87
CA ASP A 223 15.36 -9.41 13.52
C ASP A 223 14.95 -10.52 14.52
N VAL A 224 13.88 -10.33 15.31
CA VAL A 224 13.31 -11.37 16.17
C VAL A 224 11.94 -11.86 15.67
N GLU A 225 11.68 -13.16 15.86
CA GLU A 225 10.38 -13.77 15.61
C GLU A 225 9.50 -13.56 16.85
N VAL A 226 8.56 -12.60 16.76
CA VAL A 226 7.68 -12.25 17.88
C VAL A 226 6.76 -13.43 18.20
N LYS A 227 7.07 -14.14 19.29
CA LYS A 227 6.38 -15.35 19.75
C LYS A 227 5.62 -15.09 21.04
N GLN A 228 4.63 -15.93 21.29
CA GLN A 228 4.07 -16.11 22.63
C GLN A 228 4.88 -17.16 23.38
N LYS A 229 4.90 -17.05 24.72
CA LYS A 229 5.52 -18.06 25.59
C LYS A 229 4.91 -19.44 25.31
N SER A 230 5.75 -20.47 25.26
CA SER A 230 5.32 -21.87 25.06
C SER A 230 4.33 -22.38 26.11
N SER A 231 4.37 -21.78 27.31
CA SER A 231 3.35 -21.90 28.34
C SER A 231 3.09 -20.52 28.97
N TRP A 232 1.83 -20.10 29.01
CA TRP A 232 1.35 -18.94 29.77
C TRP A 232 0.21 -19.37 30.69
N SER A 233 0.18 -18.81 31.89
CA SER A 233 -0.88 -19.08 32.87
C SER A 233 -2.08 -18.14 32.68
N LEU A 234 -3.20 -18.47 33.31
CA LEU A 234 -4.34 -17.54 33.43
C LEU A 234 -3.90 -16.21 34.07
N TRP A 235 -2.93 -16.25 35.00
CA TRP A 235 -2.38 -15.05 35.63
C TRP A 235 -1.55 -14.20 34.68
N ASP A 236 -0.78 -14.78 33.75
CA ASP A 236 -0.07 -14.01 32.72
C ASP A 236 -1.07 -13.25 31.83
N TYR A 237 -2.18 -13.89 31.44
CA TYR A 237 -3.23 -13.25 30.63
C TYR A 237 -3.97 -12.16 31.40
N LEU A 238 -4.41 -12.43 32.64
CA LEU A 238 -5.05 -11.44 33.51
C LEU A 238 -4.11 -10.27 33.81
N PHE A 239 -2.82 -10.52 34.02
CA PHE A 239 -1.82 -9.48 34.20
C PHE A 239 -1.57 -8.68 32.92
N SER A 240 -1.56 -9.32 31.73
CA SER A 240 -1.49 -8.64 30.42
C SER A 240 -2.64 -7.66 30.23
N LEU A 241 -3.86 -8.03 30.64
CA LEU A 241 -5.05 -7.17 30.58
C LEU A 241 -4.99 -6.05 31.63
N LEU A 242 -4.70 -6.37 32.90
CA LEU A 242 -4.73 -5.43 34.02
C LEU A 242 -3.58 -4.41 33.99
N SER A 243 -2.36 -4.84 33.70
CA SER A 243 -1.19 -3.95 33.55
C SER A 243 -1.08 -3.33 32.16
N ARG A 244 -1.95 -3.75 31.22
CA ARG A 244 -1.88 -3.48 29.78
C ARG A 244 -0.56 -3.93 29.10
N ASN A 245 0.33 -4.65 29.78
CA ASN A 245 1.67 -4.96 29.30
C ASN A 245 1.74 -6.25 28.46
N PRO A 246 2.01 -6.20 27.13
CA PRO A 246 2.10 -7.38 26.28
C PRO A 246 3.26 -8.33 26.65
N ALA A 247 4.27 -7.83 27.38
CA ALA A 247 5.40 -8.65 27.86
C ALA A 247 4.98 -9.80 28.80
N ALA A 248 3.75 -9.79 29.31
CA ALA A 248 3.21 -10.87 30.12
C ALA A 248 3.04 -12.17 29.32
N ILE A 249 2.68 -12.10 28.03
CA ILE A 249 2.38 -13.27 27.19
C ILE A 249 3.38 -13.51 26.05
N LEU A 250 4.18 -12.51 25.70
CA LEU A 250 5.23 -12.63 24.69
C LEU A 250 6.51 -13.26 25.24
N ASP A 251 7.27 -13.89 24.36
CA ASP A 251 8.56 -14.50 24.65
C ASP A 251 9.58 -13.41 25.09
N PRO A 252 10.22 -13.50 26.27
CA PRO A 252 11.21 -12.51 26.72
C PRO A 252 12.31 -12.22 25.70
N ASP A 253 12.72 -13.22 24.91
CA ASP A 253 13.78 -13.09 23.91
C ASP A 253 13.39 -12.19 22.72
N CYS A 254 12.11 -11.84 22.55
CA CYS A 254 11.65 -10.87 21.55
C CYS A 254 11.38 -9.46 22.09
N LEU A 255 11.71 -9.21 23.36
CA LEU A 255 11.37 -7.96 24.05
C LEU A 255 12.60 -7.09 24.36
N VAL A 256 12.55 -5.83 23.92
CA VAL A 256 13.51 -4.79 24.26
C VAL A 256 13.10 -4.12 25.57
N ASN A 257 14.05 -4.01 26.50
CA ASN A 257 13.89 -3.25 27.74
C ASN A 257 14.29 -1.78 27.53
N ASN A 258 13.53 -0.85 28.11
CA ASN A 258 13.73 0.61 28.02
C ASN A 258 13.58 1.19 26.61
N THR A 259 12.36 1.09 26.06
CA THR A 259 11.95 1.67 24.78
C THR A 259 12.01 3.20 24.77
N THR A 260 12.63 3.78 23.75
CA THR A 260 12.72 5.21 23.48
C THR A 260 11.75 5.65 22.37
N VAL A 261 11.72 6.94 22.05
CA VAL A 261 10.97 7.48 20.88
C VAL A 261 11.55 6.95 19.56
N GLN A 262 12.81 6.50 19.52
CA GLN A 262 13.38 5.87 18.32
C GLN A 262 12.82 4.45 18.07
N ASP A 263 12.49 3.71 19.13
CA ASP A 263 12.11 2.27 19.02
C ASP A 263 10.64 2.07 18.61
N ILE A 264 9.78 3.05 18.85
CA ILE A 264 8.38 3.02 18.43
C ILE A 264 8.24 3.28 16.91
N PRO A 265 7.18 2.77 16.26
CA PRO A 265 6.76 3.27 14.95
C PRO A 265 6.43 4.76 15.01
N HIS A 266 6.60 5.44 13.90
CA HIS A 266 6.21 6.84 13.71
C HIS A 266 5.05 6.95 12.72
N ALA A 267 5.02 6.07 11.70
CA ALA A 267 3.87 5.88 10.82
C ALA A 267 3.53 4.40 10.67
N VAL A 268 2.28 4.13 10.25
CA VAL A 268 1.75 2.77 10.09
C VAL A 268 1.02 2.68 8.75
N ILE A 269 1.32 1.63 7.98
CA ILE A 269 0.67 1.32 6.72
C ILE A 269 0.00 -0.05 6.82
N PHE A 270 -1.32 -0.07 6.71
CA PHE A 270 -2.11 -1.28 6.59
C PHE A 270 -2.15 -1.75 5.13
N VAL A 271 -1.52 -2.90 4.88
CA VAL A 271 -1.36 -3.48 3.55
C VAL A 271 -2.47 -4.51 3.32
N VAL A 272 -3.38 -4.19 2.41
CA VAL A 272 -4.62 -4.94 2.16
C VAL A 272 -4.61 -5.46 0.72
N PRO A 273 -4.71 -6.77 0.48
CA PRO A 273 -4.70 -7.32 -0.87
C PRO A 273 -6.05 -7.13 -1.58
N ALA A 274 -6.05 -6.48 -2.76
CA ALA A 274 -7.25 -6.26 -3.57
C ALA A 274 -7.97 -7.55 -3.98
N ASN A 275 -7.23 -8.66 -4.09
CA ASN A 275 -7.79 -9.97 -4.45
C ASN A 275 -8.56 -10.67 -3.31
N GLN A 276 -8.60 -10.09 -2.12
CA GLN A 276 -9.40 -10.57 -1.00
C GLN A 276 -10.81 -10.00 -1.10
N ARG A 277 -11.83 -10.87 -1.09
CA ARG A 277 -13.24 -10.49 -1.31
C ARG A 277 -13.68 -9.36 -0.37
N ASN A 278 -13.58 -9.59 0.94
CA ASN A 278 -13.95 -8.63 1.97
C ASN A 278 -12.70 -8.17 2.73
N VAL A 279 -12.71 -6.96 3.26
CA VAL A 279 -11.82 -6.60 4.37
C VAL A 279 -12.30 -7.37 5.62
N PRO A 280 -11.43 -8.03 6.40
CA PRO A 280 -11.82 -8.66 7.66
C PRO A 280 -12.29 -7.60 8.67
N SER A 281 -13.42 -7.86 9.33
CA SER A 281 -13.93 -7.04 10.45
C SER A 281 -12.90 -6.91 11.58
N GLU A 282 -12.13 -7.97 11.80
CA GLU A 282 -11.09 -8.09 12.82
C GLU A 282 -9.92 -7.11 12.57
N LEU A 283 -9.80 -6.54 11.37
CA LEU A 283 -8.83 -5.47 11.09
C LEU A 283 -9.16 -4.19 11.89
N GLU A 284 -10.42 -3.97 12.27
CA GLU A 284 -10.87 -2.81 13.04
C GLU A 284 -10.19 -2.72 14.41
N ASP A 285 -10.07 -3.84 15.14
CA ASP A 285 -9.33 -3.92 16.41
C ASP A 285 -7.87 -3.44 16.24
N PHE A 286 -7.24 -3.79 15.13
CA PHE A 286 -5.86 -3.43 14.83
C PHE A 286 -5.74 -1.96 14.41
N VAL A 287 -6.70 -1.43 13.66
CA VAL A 287 -6.74 0.01 13.28
C VAL A 287 -6.97 0.88 14.52
N ASN A 288 -7.96 0.53 15.34
CA ASN A 288 -8.31 1.22 16.58
C ASN A 288 -7.12 1.25 17.57
N LEU A 289 -6.35 0.16 17.68
CA LEU A 289 -5.13 0.09 18.51
C LEU A 289 -4.10 1.19 18.19
N PHE A 290 -4.07 1.72 16.96
CA PHE A 290 -3.20 2.84 16.57
C PHE A 290 -3.92 4.20 16.62
N LEU A 291 -5.22 4.26 16.29
CA LEU A 291 -6.03 5.48 16.45
C LEU A 291 -6.07 5.94 17.93
N GLU A 292 -6.26 5.02 18.88
CA GLU A 292 -6.20 5.27 20.33
C GLU A 292 -4.86 5.89 20.79
N TYR A 293 -3.79 5.63 20.03
CA TYR A 293 -2.43 6.09 20.35
C TYR A 293 -2.03 7.36 19.55
N GLY A 294 -2.97 7.94 18.79
CA GLY A 294 -2.78 9.20 18.04
C GLY A 294 -2.16 9.05 16.65
N TYR A 295 -1.93 7.83 16.15
CA TYR A 295 -1.52 7.65 14.75
C TYR A 295 -2.68 7.94 13.81
N LYS A 296 -2.36 8.41 12.59
CA LYS A 296 -3.32 8.48 11.48
C LYS A 296 -2.93 7.44 10.42
N PRO A 297 -3.62 6.28 10.35
CA PRO A 297 -3.21 5.15 9.53
C PRO A 297 -3.31 5.42 8.03
N LEU A 298 -2.37 4.87 7.27
CA LEU A 298 -2.41 4.84 5.80
C LEU A 298 -2.73 3.42 5.31
N PHE A 299 -3.33 3.29 4.13
CA PHE A 299 -3.69 2.00 3.55
C PHE A 299 -3.07 1.80 2.17
N ALA A 300 -2.49 0.62 1.95
CA ALA A 300 -1.87 0.20 0.70
C ALA A 300 -2.63 -0.99 0.11
N VAL A 301 -3.37 -0.75 -0.97
CA VAL A 301 -4.15 -1.75 -1.69
C VAL A 301 -3.27 -2.41 -2.76
N THR A 302 -2.83 -3.64 -2.49
CA THR A 302 -1.85 -4.39 -3.31
C THR A 302 -2.53 -5.43 -4.22
N LYS A 303 -1.76 -6.12 -5.09
CA LYS A 303 -2.24 -7.20 -5.99
C LYS A 303 -3.30 -6.80 -7.02
N ILE A 304 -3.57 -5.50 -7.16
CA ILE A 304 -4.37 -4.92 -8.25
C ILE A 304 -3.85 -5.34 -9.64
N ASP A 305 -2.55 -5.62 -9.75
CA ASP A 305 -1.85 -6.10 -10.94
C ASP A 305 -1.73 -7.63 -11.05
N ALA A 306 -2.23 -8.40 -10.06
CA ALA A 306 -2.14 -9.86 -10.05
C ALA A 306 -3.23 -10.57 -10.87
N HIS A 307 -4.29 -9.85 -11.30
CA HIS A 307 -5.46 -10.40 -11.98
C HIS A 307 -5.36 -10.46 -13.51
N GLY A 308 -4.22 -10.93 -14.01
CA GLY A 308 -3.99 -11.18 -15.43
C GLY A 308 -3.53 -9.94 -16.21
N SER A 309 -2.61 -10.16 -17.15
CA SER A 309 -2.02 -9.11 -17.97
C SER A 309 -2.96 -8.66 -19.10
N GLY A 310 -3.89 -7.76 -18.80
CA GLY A 310 -4.69 -7.10 -19.84
C GLY A 310 -5.86 -6.24 -19.37
N ASP A 311 -6.52 -6.58 -18.27
CA ASP A 311 -7.77 -5.92 -17.87
C ASP A 311 -7.55 -4.76 -16.88
N LEU A 312 -7.38 -3.56 -17.43
CA LEU A 312 -7.21 -2.31 -16.68
C LEU A 312 -8.49 -1.92 -15.91
N TYR A 313 -9.68 -2.31 -16.42
CA TYR A 313 -10.96 -2.03 -15.79
C TYR A 313 -11.18 -2.94 -14.58
N ALA A 314 -10.86 -4.23 -14.68
CA ALA A 314 -10.89 -5.14 -13.54
C ALA A 314 -9.91 -4.72 -12.43
N ALA A 315 -8.69 -4.30 -12.78
CA ALA A 315 -7.72 -3.78 -11.82
C ALA A 315 -8.20 -2.50 -11.11
N THR A 316 -8.83 -1.59 -11.87
CA THR A 316 -9.46 -0.35 -11.38
C THR A 316 -10.63 -0.67 -10.44
N HIS A 317 -11.62 -1.42 -10.91
CA HIS A 317 -12.81 -1.80 -10.14
C HIS A 317 -12.46 -2.56 -8.84
N LEU A 318 -11.44 -3.44 -8.85
CA LEU A 318 -10.97 -4.12 -7.65
C LEU A 318 -10.38 -3.13 -6.63
N TYR A 319 -9.61 -2.13 -7.09
CA TYR A 319 -9.11 -1.06 -6.23
C TYR A 319 -10.25 -0.21 -5.67
N ASP A 320 -11.17 0.27 -6.50
CA ASP A 320 -12.23 1.20 -6.08
C ASP A 320 -13.25 0.54 -5.15
N THR A 321 -13.57 -0.73 -5.39
CA THR A 321 -14.38 -1.56 -4.47
C THR A 321 -13.68 -1.68 -3.12
N LYS A 322 -12.37 -2.01 -3.12
CA LYS A 322 -11.61 -2.20 -1.88
C LYS A 322 -11.40 -0.88 -1.13
N LYS A 323 -11.21 0.21 -1.86
CA LYS A 323 -11.06 1.57 -1.34
C LYS A 323 -12.33 2.08 -0.69
N THR A 324 -13.47 1.95 -1.37
CA THR A 324 -14.78 2.30 -0.82
C THR A 324 -15.07 1.51 0.45
N GLN A 325 -14.77 0.21 0.48
CA GLN A 325 -14.89 -0.62 1.67
C GLN A 325 -14.02 -0.13 2.84
N LEU A 326 -12.75 0.24 2.59
CA LEU A 326 -11.85 0.74 3.64
C LEU A 326 -12.25 2.13 4.16
N VAL A 327 -12.67 3.02 3.26
CA VAL A 327 -13.15 4.38 3.59
C VAL A 327 -14.41 4.33 4.44
N GLN A 328 -15.37 3.47 4.10
CA GLN A 328 -16.61 3.29 4.86
C GLN A 328 -16.40 2.57 6.20
N MET A 329 -15.46 1.62 6.28
CA MET A 329 -15.23 0.82 7.48
C MET A 329 -14.42 1.55 8.56
N PHE A 330 -13.53 2.47 8.19
CA PHE A 330 -12.62 3.16 9.13
C PHE A 330 -12.70 4.70 9.06
N GLU A 331 -13.79 5.24 8.49
CA GLU A 331 -14.07 6.69 8.35
C GLU A 331 -12.90 7.49 7.72
N LEU A 332 -12.20 6.90 6.75
CA LEU A 332 -10.94 7.45 6.20
C LEU A 332 -11.16 8.57 5.19
N GLU A 333 -10.22 9.51 5.16
CA GLU A 333 -10.09 10.41 4.01
C GLU A 333 -9.75 9.63 2.74
N TYR A 334 -10.40 9.96 1.61
CA TYR A 334 -10.19 9.27 0.32
C TYR A 334 -8.73 9.36 -0.20
N GLN A 335 -7.90 10.23 0.38
CA GLN A 335 -6.49 10.39 0.03
C GLN A 335 -5.52 9.48 0.82
N ASP A 336 -5.98 8.81 1.89
CA ASP A 336 -5.14 7.95 2.74
C ASP A 336 -5.16 6.46 2.33
N VAL A 337 -5.93 6.12 1.28
CA VAL A 337 -5.96 4.77 0.66
C VAL A 337 -5.35 4.81 -0.74
N HIS A 338 -4.25 4.06 -0.93
CA HIS A 338 -3.40 4.08 -2.13
C HIS A 338 -3.44 2.76 -2.90
N ALA A 339 -3.43 2.84 -4.23
CA ALA A 339 -3.20 1.70 -5.12
C ALA A 339 -1.68 1.38 -5.22
N ILE A 340 -1.30 0.11 -5.16
CA ILE A 340 0.11 -0.33 -5.28
C ILE A 340 0.24 -1.54 -6.22
N GLN A 341 0.92 -1.34 -7.36
CA GLN A 341 1.22 -2.38 -8.35
C GLN A 341 2.59 -3.02 -8.06
N ASN A 342 2.62 -3.99 -7.14
CA ASN A 342 3.85 -4.60 -6.59
C ASN A 342 4.19 -6.00 -7.10
N TYR A 343 3.60 -6.44 -8.23
CA TYR A 343 3.89 -7.72 -8.90
C TYR A 343 4.39 -7.57 -10.35
N THR A 344 4.62 -6.33 -10.79
CA THR A 344 5.34 -6.01 -12.03
C THR A 344 6.82 -6.37 -11.97
N GLU A 345 7.38 -6.87 -13.08
CA GLU A 345 8.76 -7.36 -13.18
C GLU A 345 9.80 -6.33 -12.65
N TRP A 346 10.78 -6.80 -11.87
CA TRP A 346 11.74 -5.93 -11.16
C TRP A 346 12.52 -4.99 -12.09
N ASN A 347 12.86 -5.48 -13.27
CA ASN A 347 13.64 -4.82 -14.32
C ASN A 347 12.85 -3.81 -15.18
N GLN A 348 11.52 -3.71 -15.04
CA GLN A 348 10.69 -2.77 -15.79
C GLN A 348 10.40 -1.50 -14.96
N LYS A 349 10.75 -0.33 -15.51
CA LYS A 349 10.31 0.96 -14.96
C LYS A 349 8.90 1.28 -15.41
N ASN A 350 8.10 1.78 -14.49
CA ASN A 350 6.76 2.27 -14.79
C ASN A 350 6.47 3.48 -13.90
N VAL A 351 6.49 4.65 -14.53
CA VAL A 351 6.37 5.96 -13.87
C VAL A 351 5.06 6.11 -13.08
N SER A 352 3.97 5.43 -13.47
CA SER A 352 2.71 5.39 -12.69
C SER A 352 2.87 4.58 -11.39
N ILE A 353 3.52 3.43 -11.46
CA ILE A 353 3.76 2.57 -10.28
C ILE A 353 4.70 3.25 -9.30
N GLU A 354 5.79 3.83 -9.83
CA GLU A 354 6.78 4.59 -9.06
C GLU A 354 6.13 5.83 -8.41
N SER A 355 5.24 6.52 -9.13
CA SER A 355 4.44 7.65 -8.60
C SER A 355 3.60 7.26 -7.37
N MET A 356 2.77 6.22 -7.49
CA MET A 356 1.86 5.81 -6.40
C MET A 356 2.61 5.37 -5.14
N ALA A 357 3.74 4.68 -5.31
CA ALA A 357 4.60 4.26 -4.21
C ALA A 357 5.33 5.45 -3.55
N LEU A 358 5.81 6.42 -4.33
CA LEU A 358 6.40 7.66 -3.81
C LEU A 358 5.36 8.55 -3.11
N ASP A 359 4.10 8.57 -3.56
CA ASP A 359 3.02 9.32 -2.88
C ASP A 359 2.69 8.73 -1.50
N LEU A 360 2.57 7.40 -1.42
CA LEU A 360 2.36 6.68 -0.16
C LEU A 360 3.54 6.89 0.80
N LEU A 361 4.78 6.78 0.31
CA LEU A 361 5.97 6.98 1.14
C LEU A 361 6.10 8.44 1.61
N GLN A 362 5.79 9.42 0.76
CA GLN A 362 5.80 10.83 1.15
C GLN A 362 4.78 11.12 2.25
N LYS A 363 3.57 10.60 2.15
CA LYS A 363 2.57 10.72 3.22
C LYS A 363 3.01 10.00 4.48
N ALA A 364 3.61 8.81 4.39
CA ALA A 364 4.13 8.09 5.55
C ALA A 364 5.22 8.87 6.29
N VAL A 365 6.15 9.51 5.58
CA VAL A 365 7.16 10.42 6.16
C VAL A 365 6.49 11.61 6.87
N THR A 366 5.58 12.33 6.19
CA THR A 366 4.93 13.51 6.79
C THR A 366 4.02 13.17 7.98
N ARG A 367 3.36 12.00 7.96
CA ARG A 367 2.56 11.47 9.08
C ARG A 367 3.48 11.06 10.25
N ALA A 368 4.65 10.48 9.97
CA ALA A 368 5.66 10.15 10.97
C ALA A 368 6.23 11.39 11.67
N GLU A 369 6.67 12.41 10.92
CA GLU A 369 7.15 13.68 11.49
C GLU A 369 6.09 14.32 12.40
N SER A 370 4.84 14.38 11.92
CA SER A 370 3.70 14.92 12.67
C SER A 370 3.45 14.16 13.98
N PHE A 371 3.51 12.82 13.94
CA PHE A 371 3.31 11.97 15.11
C PHE A 371 4.41 12.17 16.16
N ILE A 372 5.69 12.25 15.76
CA ILE A 372 6.79 12.44 16.70
C ILE A 372 6.66 13.79 17.42
N ILE A 373 6.39 14.88 16.69
CA ILE A 373 6.20 16.21 17.28
C ILE A 373 5.08 16.16 18.34
N GLN A 374 3.91 15.63 17.97
CA GLN A 374 2.76 15.50 18.87
C GLN A 374 3.07 14.60 20.08
N HIS A 375 3.84 13.52 19.90
CA HIS A 375 4.26 12.64 20.99
C HIS A 375 5.18 13.36 21.99
N MET A 376 6.19 14.09 21.49
CA MET A 376 7.13 14.84 22.31
C MET A 376 6.46 15.98 23.08
N GLU A 377 5.48 16.68 22.49
CA GLU A 377 4.67 17.68 23.17
C GLU A 377 3.83 17.07 24.30
N ASN A 378 3.20 15.92 24.04
CA ASN A 378 2.43 15.19 25.05
C ASN A 378 3.28 14.73 26.23
N GLU A 379 4.51 14.25 26.02
CA GLU A 379 5.42 13.88 27.11
C GLU A 379 5.90 15.10 27.92
N LYS A 380 6.22 16.22 27.27
CA LYS A 380 6.54 17.49 27.98
C LYS A 380 5.38 17.96 28.87
N ASN A 381 4.13 17.83 28.40
CA ASN A 381 2.93 18.15 29.16
C ASN A 381 2.69 17.18 30.34
N LYS A 382 2.97 15.88 30.17
CA LYS A 382 2.93 14.88 31.26
C LYS A 382 4.00 15.15 32.32
N GLN A 383 5.22 15.51 31.93
CA GLN A 383 6.28 15.83 32.89
C GLN A 383 5.95 17.10 33.70
N SER A 384 5.44 18.14 33.03
CA SER A 384 5.04 19.41 33.67
C SER A 384 3.90 19.22 34.68
N SER A 385 2.86 18.47 34.33
CA SER A 385 1.74 18.19 35.24
C SER A 385 2.17 17.32 36.43
N ASN A 386 2.99 16.28 36.22
CA ASN A 386 3.55 15.47 37.31
C ASN A 386 4.43 16.27 38.29
N PHE A 387 5.09 17.34 37.83
CA PHE A 387 5.85 18.23 38.72
C PHE A 387 4.89 19.07 39.60
N ILE A 388 3.88 19.69 38.99
CA ILE A 388 2.86 20.48 39.69
C ILE A 388 2.14 19.64 40.75
N SER A 389 1.72 18.42 40.42
CA SER A 389 1.03 17.53 41.37
C SER A 389 1.88 17.14 42.58
N LYS A 390 3.21 17.10 42.46
CA LYS A 390 4.10 16.84 43.61
C LYS A 390 4.20 18.04 44.54
N CYS A 391 4.35 19.25 43.98
CA CYS A 391 4.47 20.50 44.75
C CYS A 391 3.19 20.95 45.48
N ILE A 392 2.05 20.29 45.24
CA ILE A 392 0.77 20.56 45.92
C ILE A 392 0.57 19.65 47.16
N ILE A 393 1.39 18.60 47.30
CA ILE A 393 1.27 17.57 48.35
C ILE A 393 2.37 17.71 49.42
N SER A 394 3.33 18.62 49.21
CA SER A 394 4.46 18.96 50.09
C SER A 394 4.28 20.34 50.74
#